data_AF-A0A3D1SEN6-F1
#
_entry.id   AF-A0A3D1SEN6-F1
#
_cell.length_a   1.000
_cell.length_b   1.000
_cell.length_c   1.000
_cell.angle_alpha   90.00
_cell.angle_beta   90.00
_cell.angle_gamma   90.00
#
_symmetry.space_group_name_H-M   'P 1'
#
loop_
_entity.id
_entity.type
_entity.pdbx_description
1 polymer ?
#
loop_
_entity_poly.entity_id
_entity_poly.type
_entity_poly.pdbx_seq_one_letter_code
_entity_poly.pdbx_strand_id
1 'polypeptide(L)'
;MIINENGEMKPDAFKYLDRAVSWTAKHGLNIILDLHKTLGFSFDPGEKEAGFFSDEKYQDIFVNMWVKIAEHFAGNDKNIAFELLNEITDDEFAEPWNRISRRAVEAIRQAAPHNFIIIGGIHNNSI
;
A
#
# COMPACT_ATOMS: atom_id res chain seq x y z
N MET A 1 8.77 -8.12 -0.42
CA MET A 1 7.31 -8.12 -0.66
C MET A 1 6.60 -9.17 0.16
N ILE A 2 5.41 -8.83 0.68
CA ILE A 2 4.52 -9.69 1.46
C ILE A 2 3.67 -10.63 0.59
N ILE A 3 3.63 -10.38 -0.71
CA ILE A 3 3.07 -11.25 -1.74
C ILE A 3 4.19 -11.98 -2.51
N ASN A 4 3.85 -13.12 -3.14
CA ASN A 4 4.70 -13.82 -4.09
C ASN A 4 4.55 -13.26 -5.53
N GLU A 5 5.26 -13.83 -6.50
CA GLU A 5 5.24 -13.40 -7.91
C GLU A 5 3.86 -13.55 -8.58
N ASN A 6 2.99 -14.40 -8.03
CA ASN A 6 1.62 -14.60 -8.50
C ASN A 6 0.62 -13.63 -7.87
N GLY A 7 1.06 -12.77 -6.94
CA GLY A 7 0.21 -11.84 -6.21
C GLY A 7 -0.49 -12.44 -4.99
N GLU A 8 -0.08 -13.64 -4.54
CA GLU A 8 -0.66 -14.30 -3.37
C GLU A 8 0.10 -13.94 -2.09
N MET A 9 -0.62 -13.77 -0.99
CA MET A 9 -0.02 -13.49 0.32
C MET A 9 0.90 -14.62 0.76
N LYS A 10 2.12 -14.27 1.18
CA LYS A 10 3.05 -15.24 1.76
C LYS A 10 2.54 -15.71 3.13
N PRO A 11 2.81 -16.97 3.54
CA PRO A 11 2.40 -17.47 4.85
C PRO A 11 2.92 -16.64 6.03
N ASP A 12 4.05 -15.95 5.86
CA ASP A 12 4.70 -15.12 6.87
C ASP A 12 4.62 -13.61 6.56
N ALA A 13 3.70 -13.20 5.69
CA ALA A 13 3.53 -11.84 5.21
C ALA A 13 3.60 -10.76 6.31
N PHE A 14 2.94 -10.98 7.44
CA PHE A 14 2.83 -10.00 8.52
C PHE A 14 3.85 -10.17 9.65
N LYS A 15 4.66 -11.24 9.64
CA LYS A 15 5.54 -11.61 10.76
C LYS A 15 6.45 -10.48 11.23
N TYR A 16 7.02 -9.72 10.30
CA TYR A 16 7.91 -8.60 10.63
C TYR A 16 7.13 -7.31 10.95
N LEU A 17 5.98 -7.10 10.31
CA LEU A 17 5.11 -5.95 10.57
C LEU A 17 4.50 -6.03 11.97
N ASP A 18 4.00 -7.19 12.38
CA ASP A 18 3.48 -7.43 13.73
C ASP A 18 4.52 -7.12 14.82
N ARG A 19 5.78 -7.45 14.53
CA ARG A 19 6.89 -7.14 15.43
C ARG A 19 7.14 -5.64 15.55
N ALA A 20 7.11 -4.92 14.42
CA ALA A 20 7.24 -3.46 14.42
C ALA A 20 6.07 -2.79 15.17
N VAL A 21 4.84 -3.27 14.97
CA VAL A 21 3.65 -2.82 15.73
C VAL A 21 3.83 -3.06 17.22
N SER A 22 4.32 -4.24 17.62
CA SER A 22 4.57 -4.53 19.04
C SER A 22 5.60 -3.58 19.67
N TRP A 23 6.69 -3.29 18.95
CA TRP A 23 7.73 -2.37 19.45
C TRP A 23 7.21 -0.94 19.59
N THR A 24 6.52 -0.42 18.58
CA THR A 24 6.00 0.95 18.61
C THR A 24 4.91 1.14 19.66
N ALA A 25 4.03 0.14 19.85
CA ALA A 25 3.02 0.15 20.90
C ALA A 25 3.64 0.27 22.31
N LYS A 26 4.77 -0.41 22.58
CA LYS A 26 5.50 -0.30 23.85
C LYS A 26 6.00 1.12 24.13
N HIS A 27 6.26 1.90 23.08
CA HIS A 27 6.83 3.24 23.16
C HIS A 27 5.82 4.36 22.85
N GLY A 28 4.55 4.03 22.64
CA GLY A 28 3.51 5.01 22.29
C GLY A 28 3.75 5.71 20.95
N LEU A 29 4.44 5.06 20.01
CA LEU A 29 4.72 5.60 18.69
C LEU A 29 3.63 5.17 17.69
N ASN A 30 3.31 6.05 16.75
CA ASN A 30 2.46 5.74 15.61
C ASN A 30 3.30 5.20 14.44
N ILE A 31 2.65 4.48 13.53
CA ILE A 31 3.24 3.88 12.33
C ILE A 31 2.53 4.42 11.09
N ILE A 32 3.32 4.72 10.07
CA ILE A 32 2.86 4.77 8.68
C ILE A 32 3.37 3.49 8.02
N LEU A 33 2.45 2.66 7.55
CA LEU A 33 2.77 1.52 6.69
C LEU A 33 2.75 2.00 5.26
N ASP A 34 3.94 2.22 4.72
CA ASP A 34 4.14 2.63 3.33
C ASP A 34 4.45 1.44 2.42
N LEU A 35 3.83 1.44 1.25
CA LEU A 35 4.12 0.49 0.19
C LEU A 35 5.10 1.10 -0.81
N HIS A 36 6.38 0.82 -0.58
CA HIS A 36 7.47 1.30 -1.42
C HIS A 36 7.51 0.70 -2.84
N LYS A 37 6.83 -0.43 -3.06
CA LYS A 37 6.83 -1.16 -4.33
C LYS A 37 5.62 -2.07 -4.48
N THR A 38 5.08 -2.12 -5.68
CA THR A 38 4.06 -3.09 -6.10
C THR A 38 4.50 -3.82 -7.38
N LEU A 39 3.78 -4.86 -7.77
CA LEU A 39 3.97 -5.46 -9.09
C LEU A 39 3.71 -4.42 -10.16
N GLY A 40 4.71 -4.20 -11.02
CA GLY A 40 4.61 -3.29 -12.15
C GLY A 40 4.84 -1.82 -11.84
N PHE A 41 5.18 -1.45 -10.59
CA PHE A 41 5.67 -0.10 -10.27
C PHE A 41 6.59 -0.04 -9.05
N SER A 42 7.71 0.66 -9.24
CA SER A 42 8.62 1.19 -8.22
C SER A 42 9.21 2.48 -8.79
N PHE A 43 9.42 3.50 -7.96
CA PHE A 43 10.08 4.72 -8.41
C PHE A 43 11.57 4.50 -8.74
N ASP A 44 12.19 3.45 -8.17
CA ASP A 44 13.59 3.11 -8.40
C ASP A 44 13.72 2.31 -9.73
N PRO A 45 14.38 2.88 -10.77
CA PRO A 45 14.57 2.20 -12.05
C PRO A 45 15.37 0.90 -11.93
N GLY A 46 16.17 0.73 -10.87
CA GLY A 46 16.95 -0.47 -10.60
C GLY A 46 16.09 -1.71 -10.34
N GLU A 47 14.83 -1.53 -9.94
CA GLU A 47 13.89 -2.62 -9.68
C GLU A 47 13.19 -3.15 -10.94
N LYS A 48 13.27 -2.42 -12.07
CA LYS A 48 12.78 -2.85 -13.39
C LYS A 48 11.29 -3.24 -13.42
N GLU A 49 10.48 -2.61 -12.57
CA GLU A 49 9.03 -2.78 -12.55
C GLU A 49 8.39 -1.97 -13.68
N ALA A 50 7.33 -2.50 -14.33
CA ALA A 50 6.57 -1.78 -15.34
C ALA A 50 5.14 -2.32 -15.49
N GLY A 51 4.21 -1.44 -15.90
CA GLY A 51 2.86 -1.82 -16.34
C GLY A 51 1.73 -1.67 -15.32
N PHE A 52 2.02 -1.31 -14.06
CA PHE A 52 0.99 -1.18 -13.01
C PHE A 52 -0.19 -0.27 -13.40
N PHE A 53 0.10 0.90 -13.97
CA PHE A 53 -0.94 1.89 -14.30
C PHE A 53 -1.81 1.50 -15.50
N SER A 54 -1.39 0.50 -16.30
CA SER A 54 -2.09 0.04 -17.50
C SER A 54 -2.64 -1.39 -17.38
N ASP A 55 -2.15 -2.20 -16.45
CA ASP A 55 -2.54 -3.60 -16.28
C ASP A 55 -3.54 -3.76 -15.12
N GLU A 56 -4.80 -4.04 -15.45
CA GLU A 56 -5.86 -4.26 -14.45
C GLU A 56 -5.53 -5.42 -13.50
N LYS A 57 -4.81 -6.46 -13.93
CA LYS A 57 -4.43 -7.57 -13.05
C LYS A 57 -3.48 -7.11 -11.95
N TYR A 58 -2.52 -6.24 -12.26
CA TYR A 58 -1.64 -5.68 -11.23
C TYR A 58 -2.39 -4.77 -10.26
N GLN A 59 -3.37 -4.03 -10.75
CA GLN A 59 -4.25 -3.20 -9.91
C GLN A 59 -5.13 -4.05 -9.00
N ASP A 60 -5.68 -5.17 -9.50
CA ASP A 60 -6.46 -6.12 -8.73
C ASP A 60 -5.63 -6.74 -7.60
N ILE A 61 -4.40 -7.16 -7.90
CA ILE A 61 -3.47 -7.69 -6.90
C ILE A 61 -3.14 -6.62 -5.85
N PHE A 62 -2.86 -5.39 -6.27
CA PHE A 62 -2.59 -4.26 -5.38
C PHE A 62 -3.76 -3.99 -4.43
N VAL A 63 -4.99 -3.92 -4.95
CA VAL A 63 -6.19 -3.69 -4.14
C VAL A 63 -6.42 -4.86 -3.17
N ASN A 64 -6.30 -6.11 -3.64
CA ASN A 64 -6.47 -7.28 -2.79
C ASN A 64 -5.40 -7.36 -1.69
N MET A 65 -4.15 -7.04 -2.00
CA MET A 65 -3.07 -6.95 -1.03
C MET A 65 -3.39 -5.92 0.05
N TRP A 66 -3.85 -4.73 -0.33
CA TRP A 66 -4.25 -3.69 0.61
C TRP A 66 -5.46 -4.08 1.47
N VAL A 67 -6.45 -4.78 0.91
CA VAL A 67 -7.55 -5.35 1.71
C VAL A 67 -7.01 -6.32 2.76
N LYS A 68 -6.07 -7.20 2.40
CA LYS A 68 -5.48 -8.15 3.35
C LYS A 68 -4.67 -7.46 4.45
N ILE A 69 -3.92 -6.40 4.11
CA ILE A 69 -3.22 -5.56 5.11
C ILE A 69 -4.24 -4.89 6.03
N ALA A 70 -5.29 -4.31 5.47
CA ALA A 70 -6.33 -3.60 6.21
C ALA A 70 -7.09 -4.53 7.16
N GLU A 71 -7.53 -5.70 6.71
CA GLU A 71 -8.17 -6.73 7.55
C GLU A 71 -7.30 -7.10 8.75
N HIS A 72 -5.99 -7.26 8.54
CA HIS A 72 -5.05 -7.65 9.59
C HIS A 72 -4.81 -6.55 10.63
N PHE A 73 -4.77 -5.28 10.21
CA PHE A 73 -4.48 -4.12 11.08
C PHE A 73 -5.70 -3.24 11.43
N ALA A 74 -6.92 -3.69 11.15
CA ALA A 74 -8.14 -2.92 11.41
C ALA A 74 -8.34 -2.55 12.90
N GLY A 75 -7.80 -3.36 13.81
CA GLY A 75 -7.83 -3.10 15.26
C GLY A 75 -6.82 -2.06 15.77
N ASN A 76 -5.98 -1.51 14.89
CA ASN A 76 -4.91 -0.56 15.23
C ASN A 76 -5.14 0.84 14.61
N ASP A 77 -6.40 1.18 14.34
CA ASP A 77 -6.86 2.41 13.66
C ASP A 77 -6.29 3.72 14.23
N LYS A 78 -6.05 3.80 15.54
CA LYS A 78 -5.46 4.98 16.19
C LYS A 78 -3.95 5.10 16.04
N ASN A 79 -3.26 4.02 15.70
CA ASN A 79 -1.80 3.95 15.71
C ASN A 79 -1.19 3.71 14.33
N ILE A 80 -1.95 3.18 13.38
CA ILE A 80 -1.45 2.79 12.06
C ILE A 80 -2.21 3.53 10.96
N ALA A 81 -1.47 4.28 10.16
CA ALA A 81 -1.91 4.82 8.89
C ALA A 81 -1.38 3.97 7.72
N PHE A 82 -2.13 3.95 6.61
CA PHE A 82 -1.77 3.25 5.39
C PHE A 82 -1.38 4.25 4.31
N GLU A 83 -0.13 4.25 3.84
CA GLU A 83 0.32 5.03 2.69
C GLU A 83 0.35 4.12 1.46
N LEU A 84 -0.54 4.40 0.51
CA LEU A 84 -0.97 3.38 -0.46
C LEU A 84 0.12 2.97 -1.47
N LEU A 85 0.94 3.92 -1.90
CA LEU A 85 2.03 3.68 -2.83
C LEU A 85 2.99 4.85 -2.79
N ASN A 86 4.28 4.56 -2.65
CA ASN A 86 5.32 5.56 -2.60
C ASN A 86 5.57 6.22 -3.97
N GLU A 87 5.75 7.54 -3.96
CA GLU A 87 6.35 8.35 -5.03
C GLU A 87 5.89 8.03 -6.46
N ILE A 88 4.63 8.35 -6.78
CA ILE A 88 4.18 8.35 -8.17
C ILE A 88 5.00 9.41 -8.95
N THR A 89 5.53 9.05 -10.12
CA THR A 89 6.55 9.88 -10.79
C THR A 89 5.96 10.85 -11.80
N ASP A 90 5.33 10.35 -12.85
CA ASP A 90 5.06 11.10 -14.08
C ASP A 90 3.59 11.58 -14.18
N ASP A 91 3.38 12.70 -14.88
CA ASP A 91 2.05 13.30 -15.11
C ASP A 91 1.04 12.33 -15.71
N GLU A 92 1.52 11.44 -16.61
CA GLU A 92 0.68 10.44 -17.26
C GLU A 92 0.06 9.45 -16.26
N PHE A 93 0.65 9.30 -15.08
CA PHE A 93 0.13 8.44 -14.02
C PHE A 93 -0.88 9.13 -13.11
N ALA A 94 -1.06 10.45 -13.19
CA ALA A 94 -1.96 11.18 -12.30
C ALA A 94 -3.41 10.66 -12.36
N GLU A 95 -3.98 10.57 -13.56
CA GLU A 95 -5.35 10.09 -13.77
C GLU A 95 -5.53 8.59 -13.44
N PRO A 96 -4.67 7.68 -13.94
CA PRO A 96 -4.66 6.29 -13.48
C PRO A 96 -4.56 6.16 -11.96
N TRP A 97 -3.65 6.90 -11.32
CA TRP A 97 -3.45 6.85 -9.89
C TRP A 97 -4.67 7.31 -9.10
N ASN A 98 -5.33 8.39 -9.51
CA ASN A 98 -6.58 8.83 -8.90
C ASN A 98 -7.67 7.74 -8.94
N ARG A 99 -7.78 7.01 -10.05
CA ARG A 99 -8.75 5.91 -10.17
C ARG A 99 -8.39 4.72 -9.30
N ILE A 100 -7.12 4.30 -9.33
CA ILE A 100 -6.63 3.13 -8.59
C ILE A 100 -6.66 3.38 -7.07
N SER A 101 -6.17 4.54 -6.62
CA SER A 101 -6.18 4.92 -5.20
C SER A 101 -7.59 5.03 -4.65
N ARG A 102 -8.54 5.64 -5.39
CA ARG A 102 -9.95 5.67 -4.99
C ARG A 102 -10.52 4.26 -4.82
N ARG A 103 -10.29 3.37 -5.79
CA ARG A 103 -10.74 1.98 -5.73
C ARG A 103 -10.14 1.23 -4.53
N ALA A 104 -8.85 1.44 -4.24
CA ALA A 104 -8.19 0.85 -3.08
C ALA A 104 -8.77 1.40 -1.76
N VAL A 105 -8.99 2.72 -1.64
CA VAL A 105 -9.63 3.34 -0.47
C VAL A 105 -11.01 2.75 -0.23
N GLU A 106 -11.85 2.66 -1.26
CA GLU A 106 -13.21 2.10 -1.14
C GLU A 106 -13.18 0.67 -0.58
N ALA A 107 -12.25 -0.17 -1.08
CA ALA A 107 -12.07 -1.54 -0.62
C ALA A 107 -11.52 -1.61 0.81
N ILE A 108 -10.48 -0.84 1.13
CA ILE A 108 -9.88 -0.78 2.47
C ILE A 108 -10.94 -0.35 3.49
N ARG A 109 -11.78 0.64 3.17
CA ARG A 109 -12.81 1.14 4.09
C ARG A 109 -13.86 0.10 4.47
N GLN A 110 -14.07 -0.93 3.66
CA GLN A 110 -14.92 -2.07 4.04
C GLN A 110 -14.28 -2.94 5.14
N ALA A 111 -12.95 -3.06 5.14
CA ALA A 111 -12.21 -3.89 6.09
C ALA A 111 -11.74 -3.11 7.34
N ALA A 112 -11.30 -1.87 7.15
CA ALA A 112 -10.66 -1.00 8.13
C ALA A 112 -11.30 0.41 8.05
N PRO A 113 -12.52 0.60 8.58
CA PRO A 113 -13.28 1.83 8.39
C PRO A 113 -12.63 3.06 9.01
N HIS A 114 -11.79 2.90 10.03
CA HIS A 114 -11.28 4.00 10.85
C HIS A 114 -9.78 4.30 10.68
N ASN A 115 -8.98 3.41 10.08
CA ASN A 115 -7.55 3.66 9.87
C ASN A 115 -7.33 4.90 8.97
N PHE A 116 -6.30 5.69 9.27
CA PHE A 116 -5.90 6.77 8.37
C PHE A 116 -5.37 6.19 7.05
N ILE A 117 -5.68 6.84 5.94
CA ILE A 117 -5.14 6.49 4.63
C ILE A 117 -4.48 7.74 4.07
N ILE A 118 -3.25 7.60 3.61
CA ILE A 118 -2.43 8.64 2.99
C ILE A 118 -2.31 8.28 1.50
N ILE A 119 -2.59 9.26 0.65
CA ILE A 119 -2.43 9.16 -0.80
C ILE A 119 -1.37 10.17 -1.20
N GLY A 120 -0.26 9.66 -1.72
CA GLY A 120 0.81 10.46 -2.31
C GLY A 120 0.42 11.06 -3.66
N GLY A 121 0.98 12.23 -3.99
CA GLY A 121 0.82 12.87 -5.29
C GLY A 121 1.79 12.32 -6.35
N ILE A 122 1.73 12.90 -7.55
CA ILE A 122 2.75 12.69 -8.59
C ILE A 122 4.07 13.42 -8.24
N HIS A 123 5.07 13.40 -9.13
CA HIS A 123 6.38 14.01 -8.94
C HIS A 123 7.05 13.60 -7.62
N ASN A 124 7.06 12.32 -7.30
CA ASN A 124 7.66 11.80 -6.06
C ASN A 124 7.03 12.43 -4.81
N ASN A 125 5.69 12.44 -4.76
CA ASN A 125 4.92 13.06 -3.68
C ASN A 125 5.18 14.58 -3.54
N SER A 126 5.51 15.26 -4.63
CA SER A 126 5.70 16.72 -4.68
C SER A 126 4.70 17.40 -5.63
N ILE A 127 4.42 18.69 -5.41
CA ILE A 127 3.42 19.48 -6.16
C ILE A 127 4.14 20.40 -7.15
#